data_AF-A0A2S2R432-F1
#
_entry.id   AF-A0A2S2R432-F1
#
_cell.length_a   1.000
_cell.length_b   1.000
_cell.length_c   1.000
_cell.angle_alpha   90.00
_cell.angle_beta   90.00
_cell.angle_gamma   90.00
#
_symmetry.space_group_name_H-M   'P 1'
#
loop_
_entity.id
_entity.type
_entity.pdbx_description
1 polymer ?
#
loop_
_entity_poly.entity_id
_entity_poly.type
_entity_poly.pdbx_seq_one_letter_code
_entity_poly.pdbx_strand_id
1 'polypeptide(L)'
;TRQPRRPSYVPDAGHLVHVFDVFNVYGYTRRPFDQKVDWDVLWSHEYPFKTYADRIDFSDLKSHQKVNHFPGIGFITNKIDLATSSIAYVPPAFHMPLEKSKFSEFAKKNPHKLFVQKQNNHRGIKIKSPDQLDFNATGTFIQEYIDNPLLIDGYKFDIGVYTIITSIDPLRVYMYNGDILFRYFI
;
A
#
# COMPACT_ATOMS: atom_id res chain seq x y z
N THR A 1 6.10 16.25 -40.58
CA THR A 1 5.33 15.79 -39.41
C THR A 1 5.85 16.50 -38.17
N ARG A 2 5.04 17.36 -37.55
CA ARG A 2 5.48 18.13 -36.36
C ARG A 2 5.57 17.18 -35.17
N GLN A 3 6.74 17.06 -34.55
CA GLN A 3 6.88 16.42 -33.24
C GLN A 3 5.97 17.14 -32.23
N PRO A 4 5.22 16.42 -31.39
CA PRO A 4 4.44 17.06 -30.33
C PRO A 4 5.40 17.78 -29.38
N ARG A 5 5.16 19.07 -29.14
CA ARG A 5 5.91 19.86 -28.16
C ARG A 5 5.71 19.20 -26.80
N ARG A 6 6.80 18.80 -26.14
CA ARG A 6 6.75 18.37 -24.74
C ARG A 6 6.15 19.51 -23.90
N PRO A 7 5.10 19.26 -23.11
CA PRO A 7 4.59 20.25 -22.16
C PRO A 7 5.72 20.72 -21.25
N SER A 8 5.71 22.00 -20.88
CA SER A 8 6.66 22.59 -19.94
C SER A 8 6.70 21.79 -18.64
N TYR A 9 7.89 21.31 -18.30
CA TYR A 9 8.18 20.58 -17.06
C TYR A 9 7.75 21.40 -15.83
N VAL A 10 6.80 20.89 -15.05
CA VAL A 10 6.42 21.45 -13.74
C VAL A 10 7.04 20.57 -12.65
N PRO A 11 7.92 21.11 -11.77
CA PRO A 11 8.81 20.31 -10.91
C PRO A 11 8.16 19.45 -9.81
N ASP A 12 6.85 19.55 -9.57
CA ASP A 12 6.25 19.07 -8.31
C ASP A 12 5.88 17.58 -8.22
N ALA A 13 6.37 16.71 -9.11
CA ALA A 13 5.95 15.31 -9.03
C ALA A 13 6.90 14.31 -9.67
N GLY A 14 8.16 14.25 -9.21
CA GLY A 14 9.12 13.22 -9.66
C GLY A 14 8.54 11.80 -9.68
N HIS A 15 7.61 11.47 -8.76
CA HIS A 15 6.94 10.16 -8.67
C HIS A 15 5.75 9.94 -9.61
N LEU A 16 5.19 10.98 -10.24
CA LEU A 16 4.00 10.87 -11.09
C LEU A 16 4.25 11.26 -12.55
N VAL A 17 5.50 11.53 -12.95
CA VAL A 17 5.84 11.92 -14.33
C VAL A 17 5.26 10.93 -15.34
N HIS A 18 5.49 9.63 -15.14
CA HIS A 18 4.97 8.60 -16.04
C HIS A 18 3.45 8.53 -16.09
N VAL A 19 2.77 8.78 -14.96
CA VAL A 19 1.31 8.84 -14.91
C VAL A 19 0.81 9.98 -15.80
N PHE A 20 1.43 11.16 -15.69
CA PHE A 20 1.06 12.31 -16.51
C PHE A 20 1.37 12.10 -18.00
N ASP A 21 2.48 11.46 -18.32
CA ASP A 21 2.83 11.11 -19.71
C ASP A 21 1.75 10.19 -20.32
N VAL A 22 1.31 9.17 -19.57
CA VAL A 22 0.22 8.28 -20.01
C VAL A 22 -1.07 9.06 -20.23
N PHE A 23 -1.49 9.89 -19.27
CA PHE A 23 -2.69 10.71 -19.42
C PHE A 23 -2.62 11.65 -20.63
N ASN A 24 -1.46 12.26 -20.86
CA ASN A 24 -1.24 13.13 -22.01
C ASN A 24 -1.36 12.38 -23.35
N VAL A 25 -0.85 11.14 -23.43
CA VAL A 25 -1.04 10.28 -24.62
C VAL A 25 -2.52 10.04 -24.90
N TYR A 26 -3.35 9.92 -23.88
CA TYR A 26 -4.81 9.75 -24.00
C TYR A 26 -5.58 11.08 -24.12
N GLY A 27 -4.90 12.22 -24.26
CA GLY A 27 -5.52 13.53 -24.50
C GLY A 27 -5.99 14.28 -23.25
N TYR A 28 -5.68 13.78 -22.05
CA TYR A 28 -5.98 14.49 -20.81
C TYR A 28 -5.03 15.67 -20.62
N THR A 29 -5.57 16.79 -20.13
CA THR A 29 -4.80 17.99 -19.80
C THR A 29 -4.74 18.17 -18.28
N ARG A 30 -3.53 18.24 -17.72
CA ARG A 30 -3.35 18.53 -16.28
C ARG A 30 -3.84 19.94 -15.96
N ARG A 31 -4.66 20.05 -14.91
CA ARG A 31 -5.14 21.33 -14.36
C ARG A 31 -4.74 21.46 -12.90
N PRO A 32 -4.53 22.69 -12.39
CA PRO A 32 -4.52 22.94 -10.96
C PRO A 32 -5.82 22.45 -10.35
N PHE A 33 -5.74 21.91 -9.14
CA PHE A 33 -6.91 21.41 -8.43
C PHE A 33 -7.70 22.60 -7.85
N ASP A 34 -8.82 22.93 -8.50
CA ASP A 34 -9.78 23.96 -8.09
C ASP A 34 -11.19 23.37 -8.23
N GLN A 35 -12.01 23.51 -7.18
CA GLN A 35 -13.38 22.98 -7.11
C GLN A 35 -14.28 23.52 -8.23
N LYS A 36 -13.95 24.68 -8.79
CA LYS A 36 -14.73 25.34 -9.85
C LYS A 36 -14.39 24.83 -11.25
N VAL A 37 -13.37 23.99 -11.38
CA VAL A 37 -12.92 23.46 -12.66
C VAL A 37 -13.58 22.11 -12.89
N ASP A 38 -14.29 21.98 -14.01
CA ASP A 38 -14.82 20.67 -14.44
C ASP A 38 -13.65 19.72 -14.72
N TRP A 39 -13.74 18.48 -14.25
CA TRP A 39 -12.65 17.51 -14.31
C TRP A 39 -13.18 16.10 -14.55
N ASP A 40 -12.38 15.29 -15.24
CA ASP A 40 -12.71 13.89 -15.55
C ASP A 40 -11.99 12.88 -14.64
N VAL A 41 -10.71 13.15 -14.33
CA VAL A 41 -9.88 12.24 -13.53
C VAL A 41 -9.14 12.98 -12.42
N LEU A 42 -9.33 12.52 -11.18
CA LEU A 42 -8.51 12.88 -10.04
C LEU A 42 -7.50 11.76 -9.77
N TRP A 43 -6.23 12.04 -10.06
CA TRP A 43 -5.13 11.15 -9.71
C TRP A 43 -4.35 11.70 -8.52
N SER A 44 -4.47 11.05 -7.37
CA SER A 44 -3.78 11.43 -6.14
C SER A 44 -2.74 10.38 -5.78
N HIS A 45 -1.61 10.80 -5.20
CA HIS A 45 -0.68 9.90 -4.52
C HIS A 45 -1.15 9.60 -3.09
N GLU A 46 -1.69 10.60 -2.39
CA GLU A 46 -2.26 10.45 -1.05
C GLU A 46 -3.73 10.02 -1.09
N TYR A 47 -4.27 9.57 0.04
CA TYR A 47 -5.67 9.15 0.17
C TYR A 47 -6.63 10.34 -0.01
N PRO A 48 -7.33 10.45 -1.16
CA PRO A 48 -7.98 11.69 -1.57
C PRO A 48 -9.21 12.03 -0.72
N PHE A 49 -9.91 11.03 -0.20
CA PHE A 49 -11.09 11.20 0.66
C PHE A 49 -10.78 11.81 2.02
N LYS A 50 -9.50 11.95 2.39
CA LYS A 50 -9.05 12.71 3.57
C LYS A 50 -8.35 13.99 3.15
N THR A 51 -7.40 13.90 2.21
CA THR A 51 -6.57 15.05 1.79
C THR A 51 -7.40 16.16 1.13
N TYR A 52 -8.49 15.82 0.44
CA TYR A 52 -9.32 16.78 -0.30
C TYR A 52 -10.77 16.82 0.18
N ALA A 53 -11.06 16.33 1.39
CA ALA A 53 -12.42 16.31 1.94
C ALA A 53 -13.00 17.71 2.17
N ASP A 54 -12.14 18.72 2.38
CA ASP A 54 -12.51 20.14 2.46
C ASP A 54 -12.79 20.75 1.08
N ARG A 55 -12.46 20.03 0.00
CA ARG A 55 -12.48 20.56 -1.36
C ARG A 55 -13.43 19.84 -2.32
N ILE A 56 -13.64 18.55 -2.15
CA ILE A 56 -14.56 17.77 -2.98
C ILE A 56 -15.53 17.03 -2.07
N ASP A 57 -16.81 17.16 -2.36
CA ASP A 57 -17.79 16.18 -1.90
C ASP A 57 -17.74 14.96 -2.83
N PHE A 58 -17.11 13.89 -2.35
CA PHE A 58 -16.98 12.64 -3.11
C PHE A 58 -18.31 11.88 -3.26
N SER A 59 -19.36 12.33 -2.57
CA SER A 59 -20.72 11.79 -2.71
C SER A 59 -21.45 12.34 -3.93
N ASP A 60 -20.99 13.48 -4.47
CA ASP A 60 -21.60 14.20 -5.61
C ASP A 60 -20.76 14.10 -6.89
N LEU A 61 -20.06 12.97 -7.07
CA LEU A 61 -19.29 12.73 -8.29
C LEU A 61 -20.22 12.50 -9.49
N LYS A 62 -19.93 13.19 -10.58
CA LYS A 62 -20.61 12.97 -11.87
C LYS A 62 -20.24 11.59 -12.43
N SER A 63 -21.09 11.01 -13.26
CA SER A 63 -20.90 9.66 -13.82
C SER A 63 -19.59 9.46 -14.59
N HIS A 64 -19.07 10.51 -15.23
CA HIS A 64 -17.81 10.48 -15.96
C HIS A 64 -16.57 10.63 -15.07
N GLN A 65 -16.74 11.14 -13.84
CA GLN A 65 -15.63 11.43 -12.92
C GLN A 65 -15.04 10.15 -12.34
N LYS A 66 -13.71 10.06 -12.35
CA LYS A 66 -12.95 8.91 -11.83
C LYS A 66 -11.90 9.37 -10.83
N VAL A 67 -11.78 8.61 -9.74
CA VAL A 67 -10.74 8.79 -8.72
C VAL A 67 -9.93 7.50 -8.66
N ASN A 68 -8.60 7.60 -8.56
CA ASN A 68 -7.70 6.43 -8.54
C ASN A 68 -7.67 5.67 -7.19
N HIS A 69 -8.64 5.89 -6.31
CA HIS A 69 -8.74 5.28 -4.98
C HIS A 69 -10.19 4.88 -4.69
N PHE A 70 -10.37 3.81 -3.91
CA PHE A 70 -11.67 3.47 -3.32
C PHE A 70 -11.77 4.02 -1.88
N PRO A 71 -12.95 4.51 -1.46
CA PRO A 71 -13.19 4.82 -0.06
C PRO A 71 -12.97 3.57 0.80
N GLY A 72 -12.27 3.73 1.93
CA GLY A 72 -12.01 2.63 2.88
C GLY A 72 -10.89 1.66 2.48
N ILE A 73 -10.23 1.86 1.32
CA ILE A 73 -9.12 0.99 0.87
C ILE A 73 -7.97 0.90 1.87
N GLY A 74 -7.86 1.88 2.76
CA GLY A 74 -6.95 1.91 3.90
C GLY A 74 -6.96 0.62 4.74
N PHE A 75 -8.10 -0.06 4.87
CA PHE A 75 -8.20 -1.30 5.64
C PHE A 75 -7.29 -2.42 5.12
N ILE A 76 -7.06 -2.48 3.80
CA ILE A 76 -6.18 -3.48 3.18
C ILE A 76 -4.79 -2.94 2.83
N THR A 77 -4.63 -1.62 2.71
CA THR A 77 -3.34 -0.99 2.39
C THR A 77 -2.56 -0.54 3.62
N ASN A 78 -3.22 -0.39 4.77
CA ASN A 78 -2.57 -0.10 6.04
C ASN A 78 -1.94 -1.38 6.58
N LYS A 79 -0.66 -1.28 6.92
CA LYS A 79 0.16 -2.39 7.38
C LYS A 79 -0.36 -3.04 8.67
N ILE A 80 -0.80 -2.25 9.66
CA ILE A 80 -1.31 -2.82 10.91
C ILE A 80 -2.64 -3.52 10.62
N ASP A 81 -3.58 -2.80 10.01
CA ASP A 81 -4.93 -3.33 9.77
C ASP A 81 -4.86 -4.65 8.98
N LEU A 82 -4.02 -4.70 7.93
CA LEU A 82 -3.77 -5.92 7.17
C LEU A 82 -3.10 -7.02 8.02
N ALA A 83 -2.02 -6.69 8.75
CA ALA A 83 -1.26 -7.68 9.51
C ALA A 83 -2.04 -8.28 10.68
N THR A 84 -2.92 -7.51 11.30
CA THR A 84 -3.78 -7.97 12.41
C THR A 84 -5.15 -8.47 11.94
N SER A 85 -5.38 -8.53 10.62
CA SER A 85 -6.62 -9.06 10.05
C SER A 85 -6.67 -10.59 10.14
N SER A 86 -7.86 -11.16 9.93
CA SER A 86 -8.08 -12.61 9.79
C SER A 86 -7.99 -13.09 8.34
N ILE A 87 -7.39 -12.31 7.44
CA ILE A 87 -7.27 -12.66 6.02
C ILE A 87 -6.34 -13.87 5.86
N ALA A 88 -6.76 -14.83 5.04
CA ALA A 88 -5.97 -16.02 4.75
C ALA A 88 -4.59 -15.65 4.19
N TYR A 89 -3.58 -16.47 4.49
CA TYR A 89 -2.20 -16.32 4.00
C TYR A 89 -1.44 -15.09 4.53
N VAL A 90 -2.02 -14.30 5.45
CA VAL A 90 -1.30 -13.28 6.21
C VAL A 90 -0.73 -13.90 7.49
N PRO A 91 0.59 -13.80 7.76
CA PRO A 91 1.16 -14.31 9.00
C PRO A 91 0.59 -13.58 10.21
N PRO A 92 0.23 -14.29 11.31
CA PRO A 92 -0.30 -13.71 12.53
C PRO A 92 0.53 -12.53 13.03
N ALA A 93 -0.14 -11.44 13.38
CA ALA A 93 0.47 -10.27 14.00
C ALA A 93 -0.31 -9.79 15.23
N PHE A 94 0.39 -9.09 16.11
CA PHE A 94 -0.10 -8.65 17.40
C PHE A 94 0.33 -7.20 17.63
N HIS A 95 -0.63 -6.31 17.86
CA HIS A 95 -0.36 -4.89 18.07
C HIS A 95 0.17 -4.62 19.49
N MET A 96 1.33 -3.98 19.61
CA MET A 96 1.94 -3.68 20.90
C MET A 96 1.62 -2.25 21.37
N PRO A 97 1.37 -2.05 22.67
CA PRO A 97 1.33 -3.06 23.75
C PRO A 97 -0.04 -3.77 23.92
N LEU A 98 -1.05 -3.38 23.13
CA LEU A 98 -2.47 -3.75 23.32
C LEU A 98 -2.74 -5.27 23.33
N GLU A 99 -2.00 -6.04 22.54
CA GLU A 99 -2.23 -7.47 22.34
C GLU A 99 -1.11 -8.34 22.92
N LYS A 100 -0.36 -7.81 23.90
CA LYS A 100 0.74 -8.53 24.57
C LYS A 100 0.33 -9.89 25.12
N SER A 101 -0.84 -9.99 25.77
CA SER A 101 -1.33 -11.26 26.31
C SER A 101 -1.62 -12.28 25.21
N LYS A 102 -2.26 -11.87 24.11
CA LYS A 102 -2.52 -12.73 22.95
C LYS A 102 -1.23 -13.24 22.32
N PHE A 103 -0.25 -12.35 22.13
CA PHE A 103 1.08 -12.73 21.65
C PHE A 103 1.72 -13.77 22.58
N SER A 104 1.67 -13.55 23.90
CA SER A 104 2.29 -14.42 24.89
C SER A 104 1.68 -15.83 24.88
N GLU A 105 0.37 -15.95 24.74
CA GLU A 105 -0.32 -17.23 24.58
C GLU A 105 0.02 -17.91 23.25
N PHE A 106 0.07 -17.15 22.16
CA PHE A 106 0.44 -17.68 20.84
C PHE A 106 1.88 -18.21 20.83
N ALA A 107 2.83 -17.45 21.38
CA ALA A 107 4.24 -17.84 21.46
C ALA A 107 4.43 -19.09 22.34
N LYS A 108 3.71 -19.19 23.47
CA LYS A 108 3.73 -20.40 24.32
C LYS A 108 3.22 -21.65 23.58
N LYS A 109 2.17 -21.51 22.77
CA LYS A 109 1.63 -22.61 21.96
C LYS A 109 2.54 -22.99 20.78
N ASN A 110 3.40 -22.06 20.33
CA ASN A 110 4.23 -22.21 19.15
C ASN A 110 5.71 -21.90 19.45
N PRO A 111 6.39 -22.70 20.31
CA PRO A 111 7.72 -22.37 20.83
C PRO A 111 8.85 -22.37 19.78
N HIS A 112 8.63 -23.00 18.62
CA HIS A 112 9.61 -23.07 17.53
C HIS A 112 9.50 -21.89 16.55
N LYS A 113 8.48 -21.04 16.68
CA LYS A 113 8.25 -19.93 15.74
C LYS A 113 9.18 -18.76 16.04
N LEU A 114 9.63 -18.12 14.97
CA LEU A 114 10.38 -16.87 15.03
C LEU A 114 9.43 -15.67 14.83
N PHE A 115 9.85 -14.51 15.30
CA PHE A 115 9.04 -13.29 15.25
C PHE A 115 9.87 -12.08 14.83
N VAL A 116 9.19 -11.07 14.28
CA VAL A 116 9.79 -9.79 13.89
C VAL A 116 8.98 -8.65 14.47
N GLN A 117 9.65 -7.67 15.08
CA GLN A 117 9.03 -6.45 15.56
C GLN A 117 9.21 -5.35 14.51
N LYS A 118 8.09 -4.72 14.12
CA LYS A 118 8.06 -3.70 13.07
C LYS A 118 7.45 -2.41 13.63
N GLN A 119 8.06 -1.27 13.28
CA GLN A 119 7.45 0.05 13.43
C GLN A 119 6.58 0.39 12.23
N ASN A 120 5.67 1.35 12.41
CA ASN A 120 4.76 1.81 11.36
C ASN A 120 5.44 2.63 10.25
N ASN A 121 6.57 3.28 10.53
CA ASN A 121 7.20 4.27 9.66
C ASN A 121 8.46 3.79 8.91
N HIS A 122 8.53 2.50 8.54
CA HIS A 122 9.58 1.93 7.68
C HIS A 122 11.04 2.11 8.12
N ARG A 123 11.31 2.37 9.41
CA ARG A 123 12.68 2.34 9.96
C ARG A 123 12.81 1.25 11.03
N GLY A 124 13.85 0.42 10.92
CA GLY A 124 14.25 -0.52 11.98
C GLY A 124 13.55 -1.88 11.99
N ILE A 125 13.37 -2.53 10.83
CA ILE A 125 13.04 -3.97 10.82
C ILE A 125 14.22 -4.72 11.43
N LYS A 126 14.05 -5.24 12.64
CA LYS A 126 15.03 -6.10 13.31
C LYS A 126 14.39 -7.46 13.54
N ILE A 127 14.99 -8.50 12.99
CA ILE A 127 14.68 -9.87 13.41
C ILE A 127 15.20 -9.97 14.85
N LYS A 128 14.32 -10.33 15.77
CA LYS A 128 14.64 -10.39 17.20
C LYS A 128 14.15 -11.71 17.74
N SER A 129 14.95 -12.35 18.59
CA SER A 129 14.44 -13.45 19.40
C SER A 129 13.35 -12.91 20.34
N PRO A 130 12.40 -13.76 20.81
CA PRO A 130 11.36 -13.35 21.74
C PRO A 130 11.88 -12.56 22.95
N ASP A 131 13.06 -12.91 23.44
CA ASP A 131 13.70 -12.28 24.61
C ASP A 131 14.21 -10.85 24.34
N GLN A 132 14.32 -10.45 23.07
CA GLN A 132 14.77 -9.13 22.64
C GLN A 132 13.62 -8.21 22.19
N LEU A 133 12.38 -8.72 22.18
CA LEU A 133 11.19 -7.97 21.79
C LEU A 133 10.83 -6.95 22.87
N ASP A 134 10.54 -5.72 22.45
CA ASP A 134 10.04 -4.70 23.37
C ASP A 134 8.50 -4.73 23.36
N PHE A 135 7.92 -5.38 24.37
CA PHE A 135 6.48 -5.52 24.51
C PHE A 135 5.76 -4.23 24.92
N ASN A 136 6.49 -3.20 25.32
CA ASN A 136 5.92 -1.93 25.80
C ASN A 136 6.04 -0.83 24.74
N ALA A 137 6.75 -1.06 23.64
CA ALA A 137 6.90 -0.10 22.55
C ALA A 137 5.55 0.18 21.85
N THR A 138 5.08 1.42 21.98
CA THR A 138 3.86 1.90 21.33
C THR A 138 4.07 2.09 19.82
N GLY A 139 3.00 1.88 19.04
CA GLY A 139 3.05 2.04 17.58
C GLY A 139 3.90 0.97 16.88
N THR A 140 4.10 -0.18 17.53
CA THR A 140 4.78 -1.33 16.96
C THR A 140 3.85 -2.53 16.91
N PHE A 141 4.19 -3.51 16.08
CA PHE A 141 3.54 -4.80 16.11
C PHE A 141 4.58 -5.91 15.99
N ILE A 142 4.25 -7.06 16.56
CA ILE A 142 5.04 -8.29 16.45
C ILE A 142 4.33 -9.20 15.47
N GLN A 143 5.05 -9.72 14.48
CA GLN A 143 4.50 -10.62 13.47
C GLN A 143 5.30 -11.93 13.42
N GLU A 144 4.62 -13.05 13.18
CA GLU A 144 5.28 -14.32 12.87
C GLU A 144 6.24 -14.14 11.69
N TYR A 145 7.47 -14.63 11.85
CA TYR A 145 8.48 -14.64 10.82
C TYR A 145 8.41 -15.94 10.02
N ILE A 146 8.36 -15.83 8.69
CA ILE A 146 8.45 -16.97 7.78
C ILE A 146 9.93 -17.39 7.73
N ASP A 147 10.24 -18.46 8.46
CA ASP A 147 11.59 -18.99 8.70
C ASP A 147 12.09 -19.95 7.61
N ASN A 148 11.17 -20.59 6.88
CA ASN A 148 11.46 -21.42 5.71
C ASN A 148 10.88 -20.80 4.40
N PRO A 149 11.38 -19.65 3.93
CA PRO A 149 10.93 -19.05 2.68
C PRO A 149 11.45 -19.84 1.48
N LEU A 150 10.76 -19.75 0.35
CA LEU A 150 11.32 -20.18 -0.94
C LEU A 150 12.59 -19.35 -1.23
N LEU A 151 13.65 -20.04 -1.65
CA LEU A 151 14.92 -19.44 -2.02
C LEU A 151 15.17 -19.63 -3.52
N ILE A 152 15.77 -18.62 -4.15
CA ILE A 152 16.35 -18.73 -5.49
C ILE A 152 17.86 -18.52 -5.33
N ASP A 153 18.64 -19.51 -5.74
CA ASP A 153 20.11 -19.54 -5.58
C ASP A 153 20.58 -19.26 -4.15
N GLY A 154 19.81 -19.70 -3.14
CA GLY A 154 20.11 -19.49 -1.72
C GLY A 154 19.70 -18.12 -1.17
N TYR A 155 19.14 -17.23 -2.00
CA TYR A 155 18.71 -15.91 -1.60
C TYR A 155 17.20 -15.87 -1.34
N LYS A 156 16.84 -15.20 -0.24
CA LYS A 156 15.45 -14.83 0.04
C LYS A 156 15.04 -13.70 -0.90
N PHE A 157 13.78 -13.70 -1.31
CA PHE A 157 13.20 -12.63 -2.11
C PHE A 157 11.76 -12.33 -1.69
N ASP A 158 11.23 -11.21 -2.14
CA ASP A 158 9.81 -10.94 -2.17
C ASP A 158 9.34 -10.65 -3.60
N ILE A 159 8.03 -10.77 -3.81
CA ILE A 159 7.37 -10.56 -5.10
C ILE A 159 6.43 -9.35 -5.00
N GLY A 160 6.60 -8.39 -5.90
CA GLY A 160 5.66 -7.29 -6.13
C GLY A 160 4.76 -7.59 -7.31
N VAL A 161 3.45 -7.67 -7.05
CA VAL A 161 2.40 -7.86 -8.06
C VAL A 161 1.56 -6.60 -8.14
N TYR A 162 1.31 -6.12 -9.35
CA TYR A 162 0.43 -4.98 -9.59
C TYR A 162 -0.99 -5.47 -9.86
N THR A 163 -1.95 -4.96 -9.08
CA THR A 163 -3.38 -5.23 -9.26
C THR A 163 -4.16 -3.94 -9.38
N ILE A 164 -5.23 -3.95 -10.17
CA ILE A 164 -6.20 -2.86 -10.25
C ILE A 164 -7.58 -3.37 -9.87
N ILE A 165 -8.24 -2.67 -8.97
CA ILE A 165 -9.66 -2.83 -8.67
C ILE A 165 -10.39 -1.83 -9.55
N THR A 166 -11.33 -2.26 -10.38
CA THR A 166 -12.11 -1.34 -11.24
C THR A 166 -13.55 -1.19 -10.77
N SER A 167 -14.01 -2.08 -9.89
CA SER A 167 -15.36 -2.06 -9.33
C SER A 167 -15.37 -2.86 -8.03
N ILE A 168 -16.13 -2.40 -7.04
CA ILE A 168 -16.38 -3.12 -5.78
C ILE A 168 -17.78 -3.75 -5.75
N ASP A 169 -18.66 -3.31 -6.65
CA ASP A 169 -20.03 -3.81 -6.77
C ASP A 169 -20.48 -3.83 -8.26
N PRO A 170 -20.42 -4.99 -8.94
CA PRO A 170 -19.80 -6.23 -8.48
C PRO A 170 -18.27 -6.11 -8.45
N LEU A 171 -17.62 -6.86 -7.54
CA LEU A 171 -16.17 -6.87 -7.41
C LEU A 171 -15.48 -7.29 -8.71
N ARG A 172 -14.57 -6.44 -9.21
CA ARG A 172 -13.71 -6.70 -10.37
C ARG A 172 -12.27 -6.32 -10.06
N VAL A 173 -11.39 -7.32 -10.10
CA VAL A 173 -9.96 -7.19 -9.82
C VAL A 173 -9.17 -7.78 -10.98
N TYR A 174 -8.18 -7.05 -11.47
CA TYR A 174 -7.27 -7.49 -12.52
C TYR A 174 -5.84 -7.49 -11.99
N MET A 175 -5.05 -8.46 -12.44
CA MET A 175 -3.62 -8.55 -12.19
C MET A 175 -2.88 -8.17 -13.46
N TYR A 176 -1.89 -7.28 -13.35
CA TYR A 176 -0.99 -7.00 -14.46
C TYR A 176 -0.11 -8.23 -14.71
N ASN A 177 -0.10 -8.72 -15.95
CA ASN A 177 0.56 -9.96 -16.35
C ASN A 177 1.85 -9.75 -17.16
N GLY A 178 2.32 -8.51 -17.27
CA GLY A 178 3.59 -8.19 -17.94
C GLY A 178 4.78 -8.54 -17.05
N ASP A 179 5.19 -7.59 -16.22
CA ASP A 179 6.34 -7.75 -15.32
C ASP A 179 5.90 -8.02 -13.88
N ILE A 180 6.66 -8.89 -13.22
CA ILE A 180 6.58 -9.17 -11.79
C ILE A 180 7.88 -8.67 -11.15
N LEU A 181 7.77 -7.88 -10.08
CA LEU A 181 8.94 -7.32 -9.41
C LEU A 181 9.52 -8.33 -8.42
N PHE A 182 10.71 -8.88 -8.71
CA PHE A 182 11.48 -9.66 -7.73
C PHE A 182 12.45 -8.74 -6.97
N ARG A 183 12.38 -8.73 -5.64
CA ARG A 183 13.33 -8.01 -4.78
C ARG A 183 14.08 -9.01 -3.93
N TYR A 184 15.38 -9.16 -4.20
CA TYR A 184 16.26 -10.04 -3.45
C TYR A 184 16.81 -9.34 -2.22
N PHE A 185 16.90 -10.08 -1.11
CA PHE A 185 17.61 -9.65 0.08
C PHE A 185 19.06 -10.16 -0.02
N ILE A 186 20.02 -9.22 -0.01
CA ILE A 186 21.46 -9.51 0.09
C ILE A 186 21.83 -9.59 1.56
#